data_AF-A0A2P4ZQS8-F1
#
_entry.id   AF-A0A2P4ZQS8-F1
#
_cell.length_a   1.000
_cell.length_b   1.000
_cell.length_c   1.000
_cell.angle_alpha   90.00
_cell.angle_beta   90.00
_cell.angle_gamma   90.00
#
_symmetry.space_group_name_H-M   'P 1'
#
loop_
_entity.id
_entity.type
_entity.pdbx_description
1 polymer ?
#
loop_
_entity_poly.entity_id
_entity_poly.type
_entity_poly.pdbx_seq_one_letter_code
_entity_poly.pdbx_strand_id
1 'polypeptide(L)'
;MSFISFISAKMESKTPARKPSGRKIKRRAAIACTACRGQHLRCDAAMPICSRCRSLDKECIYTDLRETRRRRTGIQNSILADRRDEIVDMVDNMAQFGQPTLSNEPSLTPNRSSTPPSPRSIFTASNGCLQPTVFAENDYLISRPVDGFYKFFFPSHPFVLPRVHLKQQFESNPDFSGQLFLMITFIGSLYILDPQSIEYKKQAEESFDLTLSPNGFTVQALLLLSLTLEWAGENERAAAILGRAKNMALEIGMQHRDFACRHGRGEKTLEESWRRTWWELFVADAMFAGIRHLPTFTLWGIDTDVDIPCEEDLYATGRIPFPQTLHEYDDRGLNDGSFSSYAYLIDATRILGTTLAAGDTANESPYSLVKNAEANLMSWHLYLPQRKRDPVRRDGTIDEVLFKAHMVMNT
;
A
#
# COMPACT_ATOMS: atom_id res chain seq x y z
N MET A 1 -7.90 10.68 10.09
CA MET A 1 -6.43 10.52 10.24
C MET A 1 -5.84 10.31 8.86
N SER A 2 -5.09 11.28 8.32
CA SER A 2 -4.52 11.17 6.96
C SER A 2 -3.46 10.08 6.89
N PHE A 3 -3.27 9.53 5.69
CA PHE A 3 -2.23 8.55 5.34
C PHE A 3 -0.79 9.03 5.67
N ILE A 4 -0.59 10.31 5.98
CA ILE A 4 0.66 10.84 6.59
C ILE A 4 0.94 10.14 7.94
N SER A 5 -0.10 9.79 8.71
CA SER A 5 0.03 8.93 9.91
C SER A 5 0.40 7.48 9.56
N PHE A 6 0.17 7.02 8.34
CA PHE A 6 0.43 5.66 7.86
C PHE A 6 1.93 5.40 7.58
N ILE A 7 2.68 6.42 7.13
CA ILE A 7 4.16 6.35 7.12
C ILE A 7 4.71 6.43 8.54
N SER A 8 4.07 7.22 9.42
CA SER A 8 4.52 7.40 10.81
C SER A 8 4.31 6.15 11.70
N ALA A 9 3.24 5.38 11.47
CA ALA A 9 2.91 4.16 12.20
C ALA A 9 3.84 2.96 11.90
N LYS A 10 4.70 3.06 10.86
CA LYS A 10 5.59 1.98 10.41
C LYS A 10 6.77 1.69 11.34
N MET A 11 6.86 2.28 12.54
CA MET A 11 8.01 2.11 13.45
C MET A 11 7.73 2.05 14.96
N GLU A 12 6.49 1.90 15.43
CA GLU A 12 6.25 1.73 16.87
C GLU A 12 6.53 0.29 17.34
N SER A 13 7.81 -0.07 17.52
CA SER A 13 8.15 -1.05 18.56
C SER A 13 8.07 -0.34 19.90
N LYS A 14 7.02 -0.61 20.69
CA LYS A 14 6.87 -0.09 22.07
C LYS A 14 8.14 -0.36 22.89
N THR A 15 8.94 0.67 23.13
CA THR A 15 9.92 0.68 24.22
C THR A 15 9.17 0.89 25.54
N PRO A 16 9.28 -0.01 26.53
CA PRO A 16 8.56 0.16 27.78
C PRO A 16 9.19 1.29 28.59
N ALA A 17 8.36 2.23 29.03
CA ALA A 17 8.71 3.33 29.92
C ALA A 17 9.23 2.81 31.27
N ARG A 18 10.37 3.35 31.72
CA ARG A 18 10.98 3.06 33.02
C ARG A 18 10.39 3.98 34.09
N LYS A 19 9.80 3.42 35.15
CA LYS A 19 9.57 4.12 36.45
C LYS A 19 10.52 3.58 37.53
N PRO A 20 10.86 4.36 38.56
CA PRO A 20 12.01 4.10 39.42
C PRO A 20 11.74 3.18 40.62
N SER A 21 12.75 2.36 40.91
CA SER A 21 13.19 1.71 42.15
C SER A 21 12.20 1.21 43.21
N GLY A 22 12.36 -0.07 43.58
CA GLY A 22 12.27 -0.49 45.00
C GLY A 22 11.73 -1.90 45.31
N ARG A 23 12.50 -2.98 45.03
CA ARG A 23 12.63 -4.20 45.88
C ARG A 23 13.52 -5.25 45.19
N LYS A 24 14.57 -5.71 45.88
CA LYS A 24 15.55 -6.70 45.37
C LYS A 24 14.91 -8.10 45.27
N ILE A 25 14.41 -8.45 44.09
CA ILE A 25 14.10 -9.84 43.71
C ILE A 25 15.31 -10.40 42.96
N LYS A 26 15.88 -11.52 43.44
CA LYS A 26 16.98 -12.25 42.79
C LYS A 26 16.54 -12.64 41.36
N ARG A 27 17.08 -11.94 40.35
CA ARG A 27 16.81 -12.24 38.93
C ARG A 27 17.36 -13.62 38.58
N ARG A 28 16.50 -14.53 38.11
CA ARG A 28 16.93 -15.75 37.40
C ARG A 28 17.61 -15.31 36.11
N ALA A 29 18.87 -15.70 35.91
CA ALA A 29 19.60 -15.40 34.69
C ALA A 29 19.04 -16.18 33.50
N ALA A 30 18.86 -15.49 32.38
CA ALA A 30 17.97 -15.91 31.29
C ALA A 30 18.66 -16.71 30.15
N ILE A 31 19.93 -17.10 30.28
CA ILE A 31 20.65 -17.88 29.27
C ILE A 31 21.60 -18.86 29.96
N ALA A 32 21.46 -20.16 29.67
CA ALA A 32 22.44 -21.18 30.05
C ALA A 32 23.58 -21.23 29.03
N CYS A 33 24.81 -21.49 29.46
CA CYS A 33 25.94 -21.69 28.54
C CYS A 33 25.72 -22.92 27.65
N THR A 34 26.43 -23.00 26.53
CA THR A 34 26.32 -24.10 25.56
C THR A 34 26.55 -25.47 26.19
N ALA A 35 27.52 -25.59 27.10
CA ALA A 35 27.82 -26.85 27.80
C ALA A 35 26.70 -27.32 28.73
N CYS A 36 26.12 -26.44 29.54
CA CYS A 36 24.98 -26.80 30.39
C CYS A 36 23.71 -27.04 29.56
N ARG A 37 23.54 -26.30 28.46
CA ARG A 37 22.41 -26.48 27.55
C ARG A 37 22.45 -27.83 26.83
N GLY A 38 23.60 -28.24 26.30
CA GLY A 38 23.74 -29.53 25.60
C GLY A 38 23.51 -30.75 26.49
N GLN A 39 23.67 -30.61 27.81
CA GLN A 39 23.48 -31.68 28.78
C GLN A 39 22.13 -31.60 29.50
N HIS A 40 21.26 -30.63 29.16
CA HIS A 40 19.99 -30.35 29.84
C HIS A 40 20.13 -30.14 31.37
N LEU A 41 21.25 -29.54 31.79
CA LEU A 41 21.55 -29.28 33.20
C LEU A 41 21.35 -27.80 33.56
N ARG A 42 21.06 -27.55 34.84
CA ARG A 42 20.84 -26.19 35.34
C ARG A 42 22.15 -25.38 35.34
N CYS A 43 22.14 -24.24 34.65
CA CYS A 43 23.22 -23.26 34.65
C CYS A 43 22.91 -22.13 35.65
N ASP A 44 23.89 -21.74 36.46
CA ASP A 44 23.80 -20.56 37.34
C ASP A 44 24.10 -19.24 36.60
N ALA A 45 24.57 -19.34 35.35
CA ALA A 45 24.86 -18.24 34.44
C ALA A 45 25.84 -17.19 35.00
N ALA A 46 26.74 -17.62 35.88
CA ALA A 46 27.86 -16.79 36.30
C ALA A 46 28.81 -16.57 35.10
N MET A 47 29.27 -15.32 34.94
CA MET A 47 30.23 -14.90 33.91
C MET A 47 31.59 -14.66 34.58
N PRO A 48 32.73 -15.04 33.95
CA PRO A 48 32.86 -15.56 32.59
C PRO A 48 32.61 -17.07 32.45
N ILE A 49 32.71 -17.84 33.54
CA ILE A 49 32.49 -19.31 33.57
C ILE A 49 31.47 -19.63 34.66
N CYS A 50 30.43 -20.40 34.30
CA CYS A 50 29.40 -20.83 35.24
C CYS A 50 30.00 -21.79 36.29
N SER A 51 29.46 -21.83 37.52
CA SER A 51 30.09 -22.57 38.63
C SER A 51 30.29 -24.05 38.33
N ARG A 52 29.38 -24.64 37.55
CA ARG A 52 29.44 -26.05 37.15
C ARG A 52 30.48 -26.33 36.07
N CYS A 53 30.62 -25.44 35.10
CA CYS A 53 31.67 -25.58 34.08
C CYS A 53 33.04 -25.37 34.71
N ARG A 54 33.15 -24.50 35.71
CA ARG A 54 34.38 -24.31 36.50
C ARG A 54 34.75 -25.57 37.28
N SER A 55 33.81 -26.21 37.96
CA SER A 55 34.10 -27.40 38.77
C SER A 55 34.43 -28.64 37.94
N LEU A 56 33.95 -28.68 36.70
CA LEU A 56 34.17 -29.80 35.78
C LEU A 56 35.30 -29.54 34.76
N ASP A 57 35.97 -28.39 34.88
CA ASP A 57 36.97 -27.89 33.93
C ASP A 57 36.53 -28.03 32.47
N LYS A 58 35.29 -27.61 32.19
CA LYS A 58 34.68 -27.66 30.85
C LYS A 58 34.58 -26.28 30.23
N GLU A 59 34.73 -26.25 28.91
CA GLU A 59 34.60 -25.04 28.11
C GLU A 59 33.19 -24.44 28.22
N CYS A 60 33.11 -23.19 28.69
CA CYS A 60 31.85 -22.51 29.01
C CYS A 60 31.62 -21.31 28.08
N ILE A 61 30.98 -21.55 26.94
CA ILE A 61 30.71 -20.51 25.95
C ILE A 61 29.26 -20.04 26.06
N TYR A 62 29.07 -18.72 26.04
CA TYR A 62 27.77 -18.11 25.82
C TYR A 62 27.76 -17.54 24.40
N THR A 63 27.01 -18.17 23.49
CA THR A 63 26.84 -17.67 22.12
C THR A 63 25.82 -16.53 22.12
N ASP A 64 26.25 -15.29 21.93
CA ASP A 64 25.37 -14.13 21.90
C ASP A 64 24.80 -13.89 20.48
N LEU A 65 23.52 -14.21 20.28
CA LEU A 65 22.79 -13.94 19.01
C LEU A 65 22.37 -12.47 18.84
N ARG A 66 22.78 -11.57 19.75
CA ARG A 66 22.36 -10.15 19.70
C ARG A 66 23.32 -9.22 18.95
N GLU A 67 24.56 -9.61 18.71
CA GLU A 67 25.56 -8.69 18.13
C GLU A 67 25.55 -8.66 16.59
N THR A 68 25.31 -9.79 15.92
CA THR A 68 25.20 -9.87 14.46
C THR A 68 23.90 -9.27 13.90
N ARG A 69 22.82 -9.27 14.69
CA ARG A 69 21.57 -8.57 14.32
C ARG A 69 21.74 -7.05 14.40
N ARG A 70 22.33 -6.51 15.47
CA ARG A 70 22.46 -5.04 15.67
C ARG A 70 23.30 -4.33 14.61
N ARG A 71 24.34 -4.96 14.07
CA ARG A 71 25.17 -4.34 13.01
C ARG A 71 24.47 -4.33 11.63
N ARG A 72 23.56 -5.26 11.34
CA ARG A 72 22.76 -5.27 10.10
C ARG A 72 21.52 -4.38 10.18
N THR A 73 20.80 -4.34 11.32
CA THR A 73 19.66 -3.42 11.49
C THR A 73 20.06 -1.97 11.75
N GLY A 74 21.25 -1.69 12.30
CA GLY A 74 21.68 -0.33 12.59
C GLY A 74 21.92 0.53 11.34
N ILE A 75 22.55 -0.04 10.31
CA ILE A 75 22.84 0.66 9.04
C ILE A 75 21.56 0.81 8.20
N GLN A 76 20.66 -0.17 8.25
CA GLN A 76 19.42 -0.13 7.48
C GLN A 76 18.37 0.79 8.12
N ASN A 77 18.30 0.85 9.46
CA ASN A 77 17.36 1.73 10.15
C ASN A 77 17.81 3.20 10.19
N SER A 78 19.12 3.49 10.15
CA SER A 78 19.59 4.88 10.06
C SER A 78 19.28 5.48 8.69
N ILE A 79 19.45 4.72 7.60
CA ILE A 79 19.09 5.14 6.24
C ILE A 79 17.58 5.30 6.06
N LEU A 80 16.76 4.50 6.76
CA LEU A 80 15.30 4.60 6.72
C LEU A 80 14.74 5.72 7.63
N ALA A 81 15.45 6.10 8.69
CA ALA A 81 15.08 7.20 9.58
C ALA A 81 15.47 8.57 9.00
N ASP A 82 16.65 8.70 8.37
CA ASP A 82 17.04 9.94 7.65
C ASP A 82 16.06 10.23 6.50
N ARG A 83 15.68 9.19 5.74
CA ARG A 83 14.70 9.30 4.65
C ARG A 83 13.26 9.56 5.14
N ARG A 84 12.97 9.39 6.43
CA ARG A 84 11.63 9.62 7.01
C ARG A 84 11.38 11.11 7.18
N ASP A 85 12.33 11.82 7.75
CA ASP A 85 12.21 13.25 7.99
C ASP A 85 12.22 14.02 6.65
N GLU A 86 13.02 13.57 5.68
CA GLU A 86 13.08 14.17 4.34
C GLU A 86 11.80 13.95 3.48
N ILE A 87 11.13 12.79 3.56
CA ILE A 87 9.87 12.55 2.82
C ILE A 87 8.72 13.38 3.44
N VAL A 88 8.65 13.47 4.77
CA VAL A 88 7.62 14.25 5.46
C VAL A 88 7.78 15.74 5.15
N ASP A 89 9.01 16.27 5.21
CA ASP A 89 9.31 17.65 4.84
C ASP A 89 8.99 17.95 3.36
N MET A 90 9.17 16.99 2.45
CA MET A 90 8.83 17.16 1.03
C MET A 90 7.32 17.18 0.78
N VAL A 91 6.54 16.33 1.47
CA VAL A 91 5.07 16.32 1.39
C VAL A 91 4.49 17.61 1.97
N ASP A 92 5.04 18.11 3.09
CA ASP A 92 4.64 19.40 3.67
C ASP A 92 4.99 20.58 2.76
N ASN A 93 6.13 20.54 2.05
CA ASN A 93 6.47 21.53 1.03
C ASN A 93 5.55 21.46 -0.20
N MET A 94 5.03 20.29 -0.58
CA MET A 94 4.04 20.16 -1.65
C MET A 94 2.70 20.83 -1.32
N ALA A 95 2.31 20.90 -0.04
CA ALA A 95 1.08 21.56 0.39
C ALA A 95 1.17 23.11 0.35
N GLN A 96 2.37 23.70 0.34
CA GLN A 96 2.57 25.14 0.43
C GLN A 96 2.52 25.90 -0.92
N PHE A 97 2.70 25.22 -2.07
CA PHE A 97 2.73 25.87 -3.39
C PHE A 97 1.37 25.97 -4.11
N GLY A 98 0.27 25.64 -3.44
CA GLY A 98 -1.09 25.66 -3.99
C GLY A 98 -1.84 27.00 -3.95
N GLN A 99 -1.22 28.12 -3.55
CA GLN A 99 -1.90 29.42 -3.50
C GLN A 99 -1.53 30.34 -4.68
N PRO A 100 -2.49 30.81 -5.49
CA PRO A 100 -2.25 31.86 -6.46
C PRO A 100 -2.18 33.21 -5.73
N THR A 101 -0.97 33.78 -5.61
CA THR A 101 -0.79 35.16 -5.14
C THR A 101 -1.16 36.13 -6.27
N LEU A 102 -2.33 36.76 -6.16
CA LEU A 102 -2.72 37.90 -6.98
C LEU A 102 -1.91 39.14 -6.56
N SER A 103 -1.07 39.64 -7.46
CA SER A 103 -0.55 41.01 -7.38
C SER A 103 -0.36 41.58 -8.78
N ASN A 104 -1.24 42.54 -9.11
CA ASN A 104 -1.15 43.44 -10.26
C ASN A 104 -0.09 44.52 -10.02
N GLU A 105 0.68 44.87 -11.06
CA GLU A 105 0.88 46.25 -11.57
C GLU A 105 1.67 46.20 -12.91
N PRO A 106 1.49 47.16 -13.82
CA PRO A 106 1.84 47.06 -15.24
C PRO A 106 3.18 47.74 -15.58
N SER A 107 3.82 47.30 -16.66
CA SER A 107 4.90 48.06 -17.30
C SER A 107 4.94 47.81 -18.81
N LEU A 108 4.99 48.92 -19.55
CA LEU A 108 4.89 49.05 -21.01
C LEU A 108 6.17 48.60 -21.73
N THR A 109 5.98 47.74 -22.76
CA THR A 109 6.63 47.57 -24.11
C THR A 109 8.10 48.02 -24.39
N PRO A 110 8.80 47.59 -25.48
CA PRO A 110 8.32 46.86 -26.68
C PRO A 110 9.23 45.75 -27.27
N ASN A 111 8.58 44.91 -28.08
CA ASN A 111 9.08 44.17 -29.26
C ASN A 111 10.33 43.27 -29.15
N ARG A 112 10.07 41.96 -29.05
CA ARG A 112 10.81 40.96 -29.82
C ARG A 112 9.88 39.85 -30.26
N SER A 113 9.72 39.69 -31.57
CA SER A 113 9.09 38.54 -32.22
C SER A 113 9.80 37.26 -31.77
N SER A 114 9.19 36.58 -30.80
CA SER A 114 9.47 35.20 -30.49
C SER A 114 8.13 34.49 -30.47
N THR A 115 7.98 33.60 -31.43
CA THR A 115 6.95 32.57 -31.48
C THR A 115 6.78 31.96 -30.08
N PRO A 116 5.55 31.76 -29.59
CA PRO A 116 5.34 31.09 -28.32
C PRO A 116 5.98 29.71 -28.39
N PRO A 117 6.69 29.24 -27.33
CA PRO A 117 7.15 27.87 -27.31
C PRO A 117 5.92 26.98 -27.40
N SER A 118 5.88 26.13 -28.42
CA SER A 118 4.87 25.07 -28.52
C SER A 118 4.89 24.25 -27.22
N PRO A 119 3.73 23.74 -26.76
CA PRO A 119 3.70 22.87 -25.60
C PRO A 119 4.67 21.71 -25.84
N ARG A 120 5.63 21.51 -24.93
CA ARG A 120 6.51 20.33 -24.95
C ARG A 120 5.58 19.12 -24.97
N SER A 121 5.65 18.34 -26.04
CA SER A 121 4.82 17.13 -26.15
C SER A 121 5.08 16.27 -24.90
N ILE A 122 4.04 15.91 -24.15
CA ILE A 122 4.16 15.03 -22.96
C ILE A 122 4.71 13.67 -23.39
N PHE A 123 4.47 13.29 -24.65
CA PHE A 123 4.93 12.08 -25.30
C PHE A 123 5.80 12.39 -26.52
N THR A 124 6.96 11.77 -26.63
CA THR A 124 7.81 11.75 -27.83
C THR A 124 7.63 10.43 -28.56
N ALA A 125 7.54 10.49 -29.89
CA ALA A 125 7.59 9.28 -30.70
C ALA A 125 9.05 8.83 -30.82
N SER A 126 9.37 7.66 -30.28
CA SER A 126 10.69 7.04 -30.42
C SER A 126 10.49 5.58 -30.85
N ASN A 127 11.17 5.15 -31.93
CA ASN A 127 11.09 3.80 -32.49
C ASN A 127 9.66 3.27 -32.74
N GLY A 128 8.72 4.15 -33.11
CA GLY A 128 7.33 3.77 -33.43
C GLY A 128 6.40 3.61 -32.20
N CYS A 129 6.84 3.99 -31.00
CA CYS A 129 6.04 4.00 -29.78
C CYS A 129 5.95 5.41 -29.17
N LEU A 130 4.81 5.78 -28.59
CA LEU A 130 4.63 7.03 -27.83
C LEU A 130 5.25 6.87 -26.43
N GLN A 131 6.27 7.68 -26.12
CA GLN A 131 7.05 7.58 -24.88
C GLN A 131 6.96 8.90 -24.11
N PRO A 132 6.64 8.92 -22.81
CA PRO A 132 6.66 10.17 -22.06
C PRO A 132 8.05 10.84 -22.15
N THR A 133 8.09 12.16 -22.33
CA THR A 133 9.31 12.91 -22.68
C THR A 133 10.42 12.82 -21.63
N VAL A 134 10.08 12.54 -20.37
CA VAL A 134 11.02 12.20 -19.29
C VAL A 134 11.90 10.98 -19.61
N PHE A 135 11.43 10.07 -20.47
CA PHE A 135 12.14 8.84 -20.82
C PHE A 135 12.88 8.91 -22.17
N ALA A 136 12.93 10.09 -22.81
CA ALA A 136 13.55 10.23 -24.13
C ALA A 136 15.08 9.94 -24.14
N GLU A 137 15.75 9.97 -22.98
CA GLU A 137 17.22 9.87 -22.89
C GLU A 137 17.75 8.64 -22.13
N ASN A 138 16.92 7.81 -21.47
CA ASN A 138 17.39 6.66 -20.67
C ASN A 138 16.50 5.42 -20.82
N ASP A 139 17.13 4.24 -20.72
CA ASP A 139 16.50 2.93 -20.85
C ASP A 139 15.32 2.78 -19.85
N TYR A 140 14.10 2.88 -20.38
CA TYR A 140 12.77 3.01 -19.75
C TYR A 140 12.43 1.94 -18.70
N LEU A 141 13.26 0.92 -18.56
CA LEU A 141 12.97 -0.32 -17.83
C LEU A 141 13.75 -0.44 -16.53
N ILE A 142 14.68 0.50 -16.33
CA ILE A 142 15.65 0.55 -15.23
C ILE A 142 15.70 1.99 -14.69
N SER A 143 14.56 2.68 -14.61
CA SER A 143 14.52 3.95 -13.88
C SER A 143 14.41 3.64 -12.38
N ARG A 144 15.32 4.22 -11.59
CA ARG A 144 15.31 4.09 -10.12
C ARG A 144 13.93 4.43 -9.50
N PRO A 145 13.14 5.39 -10.04
CA PRO A 145 11.79 5.62 -9.56
C PRO A 145 10.87 4.39 -9.68
N VAL A 146 10.84 3.71 -10.83
CA VAL A 146 10.00 2.51 -11.01
C VAL A 146 10.39 1.41 -10.02
N ASP A 147 11.70 1.24 -9.74
CA ASP A 147 12.16 0.34 -8.66
C ASP A 147 11.59 0.75 -7.29
N GLY A 148 11.59 2.05 -7.01
CA GLY A 148 10.99 2.63 -5.81
C GLY A 148 9.51 2.27 -5.66
N PHE A 149 8.73 2.41 -6.74
CA PHE A 149 7.31 2.06 -6.74
C PHE A 149 7.09 0.59 -6.39
N TYR A 150 7.74 -0.33 -7.12
CA TYR A 150 7.53 -1.76 -6.91
C TYR A 150 8.09 -2.27 -5.58
N LYS A 151 9.09 -1.59 -5.02
CA LYS A 151 9.67 -1.95 -3.73
C LYS A 151 8.89 -1.43 -2.53
N PHE A 152 8.33 -0.22 -2.62
CA PHE A 152 7.79 0.47 -1.44
C PHE A 152 6.27 0.72 -1.49
N PHE A 153 5.69 0.91 -2.67
CA PHE A 153 4.26 1.18 -2.84
C PHE A 153 3.47 -0.08 -3.20
N PHE A 154 3.92 -0.80 -4.22
CA PHE A 154 3.22 -1.95 -4.80
C PHE A 154 2.80 -3.02 -3.77
N PRO A 155 3.62 -3.42 -2.77
CA PRO A 155 3.20 -4.43 -1.80
C PRO A 155 1.91 -4.07 -1.03
N SER A 156 1.70 -2.79 -0.74
CA SER A 156 0.51 -2.30 -0.03
C SER A 156 -0.70 -2.07 -0.95
N HIS A 157 -0.45 -1.87 -2.25
CA HIS A 157 -1.45 -1.54 -3.25
C HIS A 157 -1.19 -2.33 -4.55
N PRO A 158 -1.26 -3.67 -4.52
CA PRO A 158 -0.80 -4.51 -5.64
C PRO A 158 -1.88 -4.63 -6.73
N PHE A 159 -2.48 -3.53 -7.18
CA PHE A 159 -3.58 -3.56 -8.15
C PHE A 159 -3.14 -3.36 -9.60
N VAL A 160 -2.02 -2.68 -9.81
CA VAL A 160 -1.37 -2.59 -11.13
C VAL A 160 -0.68 -3.90 -11.47
N LEU A 161 -0.32 -4.11 -12.75
CA LEU A 161 0.41 -5.32 -13.16
C LEU A 161 1.77 -5.46 -12.45
N PRO A 162 2.23 -6.69 -12.16
CA PRO A 162 3.60 -6.93 -11.72
C PRO A 162 4.58 -6.42 -12.79
N ARG A 163 5.74 -5.89 -12.35
CA ARG A 163 6.68 -5.16 -13.21
C ARG A 163 6.97 -5.80 -14.56
N VAL A 164 7.26 -7.10 -14.56
CA VAL A 164 7.63 -7.84 -15.79
C VAL A 164 6.47 -7.81 -16.80
N HIS A 165 5.24 -7.99 -16.32
CA HIS A 165 4.04 -7.99 -17.17
C HIS A 165 3.63 -6.57 -17.58
N LEU A 166 3.77 -5.58 -16.70
CA LEU A 166 3.51 -4.18 -17.05
C LEU A 166 4.43 -3.72 -18.18
N LYS A 167 5.71 -4.05 -18.07
CA LYS A 167 6.72 -3.79 -19.10
C LYS A 167 6.34 -4.42 -20.44
N GLN A 168 5.96 -5.70 -20.44
CA GLN A 168 5.53 -6.40 -21.66
C GLN A 168 4.31 -5.73 -22.30
N GLN A 169 3.33 -5.30 -21.49
CA GLN A 169 2.15 -4.58 -21.99
C GLN A 169 2.52 -3.21 -22.56
N PHE A 170 3.43 -2.47 -21.92
CA PHE A 170 3.92 -1.20 -22.43
C PHE A 170 4.65 -1.33 -23.78
N GLU A 171 5.49 -2.35 -23.93
CA GLU A 171 6.24 -2.60 -25.16
C GLU A 171 5.35 -3.12 -26.31
N SER A 172 4.33 -3.92 -25.98
CA SER A 172 3.51 -4.62 -26.98
C SER A 172 2.25 -3.86 -27.38
N ASN A 173 1.85 -2.81 -26.64
CA ASN A 173 0.61 -2.09 -26.87
C ASN A 173 0.86 -0.59 -27.09
N PRO A 174 0.83 -0.12 -28.35
CA PRO A 174 1.00 1.31 -28.68
C PRO A 174 -0.02 2.23 -28.01
N ASP A 175 -1.20 1.70 -27.67
CA ASP A 175 -2.30 2.42 -27.03
C ASP A 175 -2.27 2.31 -25.49
N PHE A 176 -1.18 1.77 -24.91
CA PHE A 176 -1.03 1.67 -23.48
C PHE A 176 -1.11 3.05 -22.81
N SER A 177 -1.85 3.16 -21.70
CA SER A 177 -2.01 4.43 -20.99
C SER A 177 -0.68 4.90 -20.41
N GLY A 178 -0.07 5.87 -21.08
CA GLY A 178 1.14 6.53 -20.60
C GLY A 178 0.96 7.20 -19.24
N GLN A 179 -0.27 7.59 -18.89
CA GLN A 179 -0.63 8.14 -17.58
C GLN A 179 -0.31 7.17 -16.44
N LEU A 180 -0.58 5.88 -16.61
CA LEU A 180 -0.27 4.87 -15.60
C LEU A 180 1.24 4.81 -15.33
N PHE A 181 2.05 4.84 -16.39
CA PHE A 181 3.50 4.79 -16.26
C PHE A 181 4.07 6.06 -15.62
N LEU A 182 3.52 7.23 -15.97
CA LEU A 182 3.85 8.51 -15.32
C LEU A 182 3.53 8.48 -13.83
N MET A 183 2.36 7.97 -13.43
CA MET A 183 1.99 7.83 -12.02
C MET A 183 2.89 6.86 -11.26
N ILE A 184 3.22 5.70 -11.85
CA ILE A 184 4.16 4.74 -11.25
C ILE A 184 5.52 5.38 -11.03
N THR A 185 6.02 6.13 -12.01
CA THR A 185 7.31 6.83 -11.93
C THR A 185 7.28 7.90 -10.86
N PHE A 186 6.27 8.78 -10.88
CA PHE A 186 6.11 9.84 -9.87
C PHE A 186 6.03 9.26 -8.45
N ILE A 187 5.15 8.29 -8.20
CA ILE A 187 5.01 7.70 -6.85
C ILE A 187 6.32 7.06 -6.41
N GLY A 188 6.97 6.33 -7.31
CA GLY A 188 8.24 5.68 -7.02
C GLY A 188 9.37 6.67 -6.71
N SER A 189 9.37 7.83 -7.37
CA SER A 189 10.35 8.90 -7.18
C SER A 189 10.25 9.52 -5.79
N LEU A 190 9.03 9.67 -5.25
CA LEU A 190 8.78 10.14 -3.89
C LEU A 190 9.48 9.26 -2.86
N TYR A 191 9.41 7.93 -3.01
CA TYR A 191 10.05 7.03 -2.07
C TYR A 191 11.57 7.14 -2.12
N ILE A 192 12.16 7.28 -3.31
CA ILE A 192 13.63 7.33 -3.46
C ILE A 192 14.22 8.74 -3.30
N LEU A 193 13.38 9.74 -3.02
CA LEU A 193 13.77 11.15 -2.90
C LEU A 193 14.47 11.63 -4.18
N ASP A 194 13.87 11.33 -5.33
CA ASP A 194 14.43 11.78 -6.60
C ASP A 194 14.27 13.30 -6.73
N PRO A 195 15.34 14.06 -7.06
CA PRO A 195 15.25 15.50 -7.30
C PRO A 195 14.25 15.90 -8.38
N GLN A 196 13.92 15.00 -9.32
CA GLN A 196 12.97 15.25 -10.40
C GLN A 196 11.51 14.96 -10.02
N SER A 197 11.21 14.58 -8.77
CA SER A 197 9.85 14.20 -8.35
C SER A 197 8.79 15.28 -8.63
N ILE A 198 9.16 16.57 -8.52
CA ILE A 198 8.27 17.69 -8.83
C ILE A 198 7.92 17.73 -10.33
N GLU A 199 8.91 17.48 -11.19
CA GLU A 199 8.70 17.44 -12.64
C GLU A 199 7.86 16.22 -13.04
N TYR A 200 8.10 15.06 -12.42
CA TYR A 200 7.26 13.88 -12.62
C TYR A 200 5.82 14.11 -12.17
N LYS A 201 5.60 14.78 -11.03
CA LYS A 201 4.25 15.18 -10.58
C LYS A 201 3.57 16.02 -11.65
N LYS A 202 4.24 17.09 -12.09
CA LYS A 202 3.69 18.03 -13.06
C LYS A 202 3.27 17.33 -14.35
N GLN A 203 4.14 16.51 -14.94
CA GLN A 203 3.84 15.79 -16.17
C GLN A 203 2.74 14.75 -15.99
N ALA A 204 2.74 14.03 -14.86
CA ALA A 204 1.68 13.09 -14.54
C ALA A 204 0.33 13.82 -14.48
N GLU A 205 0.22 14.93 -13.76
CA GLU A 205 -1.02 15.69 -13.63
C GLU A 205 -1.50 16.30 -14.96
N GLU A 206 -0.61 16.94 -15.72
CA GLU A 206 -0.92 17.50 -17.05
C GLU A 206 -1.45 16.43 -18.03
N SER A 207 -1.01 15.17 -17.87
CA SER A 207 -1.48 14.07 -18.71
C SER A 207 -2.95 13.68 -18.50
N PHE A 208 -3.57 14.12 -17.39
CA PHE A 208 -4.99 13.89 -17.08
C PHE A 208 -5.93 15.01 -17.55
N ASP A 209 -5.38 16.12 -18.06
CA ASP A 209 -6.13 17.20 -18.71
C ASP A 209 -6.53 16.84 -20.16
N LEU A 210 -5.91 15.80 -20.72
CA LEU A 210 -6.22 15.25 -22.03
C LEU A 210 -7.48 14.37 -21.98
N THR A 211 -8.11 14.17 -23.14
CA THR A 211 -9.20 13.20 -23.28
C THR A 211 -8.70 11.80 -22.94
N LEU A 212 -9.26 11.21 -21.89
CA LEU A 212 -8.86 9.90 -21.40
C LEU A 212 -9.69 8.80 -22.08
N SER A 213 -9.02 7.79 -22.63
CA SER A 213 -9.70 6.59 -23.13
C SER A 213 -10.30 5.79 -21.97
N PRO A 214 -11.57 5.35 -22.04
CA PRO A 214 -12.20 4.57 -20.98
C PRO A 214 -11.69 3.12 -21.02
N ASN A 215 -10.70 2.81 -20.19
CA ASN A 215 -10.14 1.47 -20.06
C ASN A 215 -9.59 1.22 -18.64
N GLY A 216 -9.28 -0.04 -18.33
CA GLY A 216 -8.81 -0.43 -17.00
C GLY A 216 -7.50 0.24 -16.55
N PHE A 217 -6.57 0.52 -17.48
CA PHE A 217 -5.32 1.21 -17.15
C PHE A 217 -5.56 2.68 -16.76
N THR A 218 -6.51 3.35 -17.43
CA THR A 218 -6.92 4.70 -17.06
C THR A 218 -7.54 4.73 -15.66
N VAL A 219 -8.38 3.73 -15.32
CA VAL A 219 -8.92 3.58 -13.95
C VAL A 219 -7.78 3.42 -12.94
N GLN A 220 -6.78 2.59 -13.24
CA GLN A 220 -5.60 2.44 -12.37
C GLN A 220 -4.85 3.76 -12.19
N ALA A 221 -4.63 4.51 -13.26
CA ALA A 221 -3.93 5.78 -13.22
C ALA A 221 -4.69 6.83 -12.40
N LEU A 222 -6.01 6.94 -12.58
CA LEU A 222 -6.87 7.82 -11.79
C LEU A 222 -6.88 7.42 -10.31
N LEU A 223 -6.93 6.11 -10.01
CA LEU A 223 -6.88 5.62 -8.64
C LEU A 223 -5.55 5.98 -7.98
N LEU A 224 -4.42 5.76 -8.64
CA LEU A 224 -3.10 6.20 -8.15
C LEU A 224 -3.07 7.71 -7.89
N LEU A 225 -3.59 8.52 -8.81
CA LEU A 225 -3.63 9.98 -8.64
C LEU A 225 -4.49 10.36 -7.42
N SER A 226 -5.68 9.79 -7.26
CA SER A 226 -6.53 10.08 -6.09
C SER A 226 -5.84 9.73 -4.77
N LEU A 227 -5.14 8.60 -4.70
CA LEU A 227 -4.40 8.20 -3.51
C LEU A 227 -3.27 9.20 -3.22
N THR A 228 -2.50 9.61 -4.23
CA THR A 228 -1.41 10.58 -4.02
C THR A 228 -1.91 11.95 -3.57
N LEU A 229 -3.02 12.43 -4.13
CA LEU A 229 -3.63 13.71 -3.74
C LEU A 229 -4.16 13.66 -2.31
N GLU A 230 -4.77 12.54 -1.91
CA GLU A 230 -5.23 12.33 -0.54
C GLU A 230 -4.07 12.41 0.45
N TRP A 231 -2.93 11.83 0.09
CA TRP A 231 -1.76 11.79 0.96
C TRP A 231 -1.02 13.12 1.01
N ALA A 232 -1.14 13.93 -0.04
CA ALA A 232 -0.71 15.32 -0.07
C ALA A 232 -1.69 16.26 0.67
N GLY A 233 -2.84 15.77 1.13
CA GLY A 233 -3.86 16.58 1.81
C GLY A 233 -4.75 17.41 0.87
N GLU A 234 -4.67 17.19 -0.45
CA GLU A 234 -5.51 17.84 -1.46
C GLU A 234 -6.92 17.17 -1.52
N ASN A 235 -7.61 17.11 -0.37
CA ASN A 235 -8.76 16.24 -0.12
C ASN A 235 -9.94 16.39 -1.12
N GLU A 236 -10.28 17.61 -1.52
CA GLU A 236 -11.38 17.85 -2.47
C GLU A 236 -11.02 17.36 -3.87
N ARG A 237 -9.80 17.66 -4.31
CA ARG A 237 -9.27 17.22 -5.61
C ARG A 237 -9.12 15.70 -5.63
N ALA A 238 -8.63 15.11 -4.55
CA ALA A 238 -8.55 13.66 -4.37
C ALA A 238 -9.93 12.99 -4.53
N ALA A 239 -10.96 13.53 -3.86
CA ALA A 239 -12.33 13.03 -3.96
C ALA A 239 -12.90 13.18 -5.38
N ALA A 240 -12.64 14.29 -6.07
CA ALA A 240 -13.06 14.50 -7.45
C ALA A 240 -12.41 13.49 -8.42
N ILE A 241 -11.10 13.24 -8.28
CA ILE A 241 -10.39 12.24 -9.08
C ILE A 241 -10.88 10.82 -8.76
N LEU A 242 -11.10 10.49 -7.49
CA LEU A 242 -11.68 9.19 -7.12
C LEU A 242 -13.07 9.01 -7.72
N GLY A 243 -13.91 10.05 -7.74
CA GLY A 243 -15.20 10.05 -8.41
C GLY A 243 -15.10 9.74 -9.91
N ARG A 244 -14.12 10.33 -10.61
CA ARG A 244 -13.83 10.00 -12.02
C ARG A 244 -13.43 8.53 -12.19
N ALA A 245 -12.57 8.00 -11.32
CA ALA A 245 -12.15 6.60 -11.35
C ALA A 245 -13.34 5.64 -11.18
N LYS A 246 -14.21 5.92 -10.21
CA LYS A 246 -15.45 5.16 -9.96
C LYS A 246 -16.38 5.16 -11.17
N ASN A 247 -16.70 6.34 -11.69
CA ASN A 247 -17.61 6.47 -12.83
C ASN A 247 -17.07 5.70 -14.05
N MET A 248 -15.78 5.83 -14.34
CA MET A 248 -15.16 5.11 -15.46
C MET A 248 -15.15 3.59 -15.24
N ALA A 249 -14.84 3.12 -14.03
CA ALA A 249 -14.86 1.70 -13.70
C ALA A 249 -16.26 1.08 -13.89
N LEU A 250 -17.30 1.80 -13.48
CA LEU A 250 -18.69 1.39 -13.66
C LEU A 250 -19.12 1.43 -15.13
N GLU A 251 -18.72 2.48 -15.86
CA GLU A 251 -19.03 2.65 -17.29
C GLU A 251 -18.46 1.51 -18.15
N ILE A 252 -17.22 1.09 -17.86
CA ILE A 252 -16.59 -0.03 -18.58
C ILE A 252 -17.03 -1.40 -18.05
N GLY A 253 -17.83 -1.46 -16.98
CA GLY A 253 -18.37 -2.69 -16.42
C GLY A 253 -17.40 -3.48 -15.55
N MET A 254 -16.40 -2.83 -14.94
CA MET A 254 -15.35 -3.48 -14.14
C MET A 254 -15.88 -4.20 -12.89
N GLN A 255 -17.08 -3.85 -12.42
CA GLN A 255 -17.80 -4.51 -11.32
C GLN A 255 -18.33 -5.90 -11.67
N HIS A 256 -18.18 -6.35 -12.91
CA HIS A 256 -18.63 -7.65 -13.38
C HIS A 256 -17.48 -8.63 -13.60
N ARG A 257 -17.65 -9.89 -13.16
CA ARG A 257 -16.66 -10.96 -13.33
C ARG A 257 -16.17 -11.11 -14.76
N ASP A 258 -17.09 -10.97 -15.72
CA ASP A 258 -16.82 -11.15 -17.14
C ASP A 258 -15.89 -10.06 -17.72
N PHE A 259 -15.79 -8.89 -17.07
CA PHE A 259 -14.85 -7.85 -17.47
C PHE A 259 -13.41 -8.35 -17.47
N ALA A 260 -13.00 -9.03 -16.39
CA ALA A 260 -11.64 -9.54 -16.27
C ALA A 260 -11.31 -10.48 -17.42
N CYS A 261 -12.17 -11.46 -17.71
CA CYS A 261 -11.99 -12.43 -18.78
C CYS A 261 -11.97 -11.78 -20.18
N ARG A 262 -12.93 -10.89 -20.48
CA ARG A 262 -13.02 -10.23 -21.79
C ARG A 262 -11.82 -9.32 -22.08
N HIS A 263 -11.34 -8.60 -21.05
CA HIS A 263 -10.26 -7.62 -21.19
C HIS A 263 -8.89 -8.16 -20.77
N GLY A 264 -8.81 -9.43 -20.36
CA GLY A 264 -7.57 -10.11 -19.98
C GLY A 264 -6.76 -10.67 -21.14
N ARG A 265 -7.34 -10.77 -22.35
CA ARG A 265 -6.67 -11.27 -23.57
C ARG A 265 -6.04 -12.67 -23.40
N GLY A 266 -6.58 -13.49 -22.51
CA GLY A 266 -6.03 -14.81 -22.15
C GLY A 266 -4.81 -14.76 -21.21
N GLU A 267 -4.37 -13.58 -20.80
CA GLU A 267 -3.31 -13.38 -19.82
C GLU A 267 -3.88 -13.34 -18.41
N LYS A 268 -3.73 -14.45 -17.66
CA LYS A 268 -4.28 -14.55 -16.30
C LYS A 268 -3.81 -13.46 -15.35
N THR A 269 -2.56 -12.99 -15.49
CA THR A 269 -2.01 -11.89 -14.67
C THR A 269 -2.74 -10.58 -14.95
N LEU A 270 -3.16 -10.35 -16.20
CA LEU A 270 -3.93 -9.16 -16.57
C LEU A 270 -5.37 -9.25 -16.04
N GLU A 271 -6.00 -10.42 -16.17
CA GLU A 271 -7.31 -10.69 -15.56
C GLU A 271 -7.29 -10.45 -14.04
N GLU A 272 -6.23 -10.89 -13.37
CA GLU A 272 -6.02 -10.66 -11.95
C GLU A 272 -5.82 -9.18 -11.61
N SER A 273 -5.07 -8.44 -12.43
CA SER A 273 -4.91 -6.99 -12.28
C SER A 273 -6.25 -6.26 -12.34
N TRP A 274 -7.17 -6.69 -13.20
CA TRP A 274 -8.52 -6.14 -13.29
C TRP A 274 -9.35 -6.41 -12.04
N ARG A 275 -9.36 -7.64 -11.53
CA ARG A 275 -10.02 -7.97 -10.25
C ARG A 275 -9.47 -7.11 -9.11
N ARG A 276 -8.14 -6.99 -9.01
CA ARG A 276 -7.49 -6.18 -7.98
C ARG A 276 -7.77 -4.68 -8.12
N THR A 277 -7.91 -4.19 -9.35
CA THR A 277 -8.24 -2.77 -9.61
C THR A 277 -9.63 -2.43 -9.07
N TRP A 278 -10.62 -3.29 -9.34
CA TRP A 278 -11.97 -3.13 -8.79
C TRP A 278 -11.94 -3.13 -7.25
N TRP A 279 -11.31 -4.12 -6.65
CA TRP A 279 -11.29 -4.27 -5.20
C TRP A 279 -10.48 -3.18 -4.49
N GLU A 280 -9.38 -2.71 -5.08
CA GLU A 280 -8.65 -1.57 -4.52
C GLU A 280 -9.46 -0.27 -4.62
N LEU A 281 -10.22 -0.08 -5.71
CA LEU A 281 -11.12 1.07 -5.86
C LEU A 281 -12.25 1.03 -4.82
N PHE A 282 -12.83 -0.14 -4.55
CA PHE A 282 -13.81 -0.37 -3.49
C PHE A 282 -13.24 -0.02 -2.10
N VAL A 283 -12.02 -0.50 -1.80
CA VAL A 283 -11.31 -0.18 -0.55
C VAL A 283 -11.02 1.32 -0.44
N ALA A 284 -10.56 1.96 -1.52
CA ALA A 284 -10.26 3.39 -1.52
C ALA A 284 -11.50 4.25 -1.26
N ASP A 285 -12.66 3.92 -1.87
CA ASP A 285 -13.92 4.62 -1.65
C ASP A 285 -14.37 4.55 -0.18
N ALA A 286 -14.30 3.36 0.41
CA ALA A 286 -14.62 3.15 1.82
C ALA A 286 -13.67 3.90 2.77
N MET A 287 -12.36 3.87 2.49
CA MET A 287 -11.37 4.59 3.29
C MET A 287 -11.56 6.11 3.21
N PHE A 288 -11.84 6.65 2.01
CA PHE A 288 -12.12 8.08 1.85
C PHE A 288 -13.35 8.51 2.62
N ALA A 289 -14.41 7.70 2.60
CA ALA A 289 -15.62 7.92 3.39
C ALA A 289 -15.35 7.86 4.89
N GLY A 290 -14.64 6.84 5.37
CA GLY A 290 -14.27 6.69 6.78
C GLY A 290 -13.44 7.87 7.30
N ILE A 291 -12.41 8.28 6.55
CA ILE A 291 -11.54 9.43 6.92
C ILE A 291 -12.33 10.74 7.02
N ARG A 292 -13.34 10.92 6.16
CA ARG A 292 -14.20 12.11 6.10
C ARG A 292 -15.45 12.01 6.97
N HIS A 293 -15.63 10.91 7.71
CA HIS A 293 -16.83 10.65 8.50
C HIS A 293 -18.13 10.69 7.68
N LEU A 294 -18.07 10.22 6.43
CA LEU A 294 -19.26 10.09 5.60
C LEU A 294 -20.11 8.89 6.06
N PRO A 295 -21.45 8.99 5.98
CA PRO A 295 -22.37 7.94 6.44
C PRO A 295 -22.32 6.68 5.59
N THR A 296 -21.78 6.75 4.38
CA THR A 296 -21.66 5.62 3.46
C THR A 296 -20.64 5.95 2.36
N PHE A 297 -20.35 4.98 1.50
CA PHE A 297 -19.57 5.18 0.29
C PHE A 297 -20.31 4.62 -0.94
N THR A 298 -20.00 5.15 -2.12
CA THR A 298 -20.79 4.90 -3.34
C THR A 298 -20.76 3.43 -3.75
N LEU A 299 -19.56 2.82 -3.75
CA LEU A 299 -19.39 1.45 -4.23
C LEU A 299 -19.97 0.40 -3.28
N TRP A 300 -20.36 0.77 -2.06
CA TRP A 300 -21.00 -0.15 -1.11
C TRP A 300 -22.35 -0.67 -1.63
N GLY A 301 -23.13 0.21 -2.27
CA GLY A 301 -24.45 -0.11 -2.81
C GLY A 301 -24.43 -0.68 -4.23
N ILE A 302 -23.26 -0.99 -4.78
CA ILE A 302 -23.13 -1.53 -6.13
C ILE A 302 -23.03 -3.06 -6.05
N ASP A 303 -23.96 -3.75 -6.71
CA ASP A 303 -23.90 -5.19 -6.88
C ASP A 303 -22.65 -5.57 -7.69
N THR A 304 -21.85 -6.50 -7.15
CA THR A 304 -20.63 -6.97 -7.79
C THR A 304 -20.50 -8.48 -7.67
N ASP A 305 -20.07 -9.12 -8.75
CA ASP A 305 -19.73 -10.54 -8.82
C ASP A 305 -18.24 -10.77 -9.11
N VAL A 306 -17.39 -9.74 -8.95
CA VAL A 306 -15.94 -9.85 -9.18
C VAL A 306 -15.33 -10.85 -8.20
N ASP A 307 -14.62 -11.83 -8.73
CA ASP A 307 -13.96 -12.85 -7.91
C ASP A 307 -12.87 -12.25 -7.00
N ILE A 308 -12.58 -12.96 -5.91
CA ILE A 308 -11.61 -12.56 -4.90
C ILE A 308 -10.19 -12.69 -5.47
N PRO A 309 -9.34 -11.66 -5.33
CA PRO A 309 -7.93 -11.72 -5.73
C PRO A 309 -7.15 -12.81 -5.00
N CYS A 310 -6.12 -13.36 -5.64
CA CYS A 310 -5.24 -14.37 -5.06
C CYS A 310 -4.24 -13.78 -4.03
N GLU A 311 -3.35 -14.60 -3.48
CA GLU A 311 -2.28 -14.12 -2.58
C GLU A 311 -1.23 -13.29 -3.36
N GLU A 312 -0.60 -12.33 -2.68
CA GLU A 312 0.31 -11.33 -3.27
C GLU A 312 1.54 -11.95 -3.94
N ASP A 313 2.06 -13.05 -3.39
CA ASP A 313 3.22 -13.77 -3.92
C ASP A 313 2.89 -14.51 -5.23
N LEU A 314 1.68 -15.09 -5.31
CA LEU A 314 1.17 -15.70 -6.54
C LEU A 314 0.98 -14.66 -7.62
N TYR A 315 0.42 -13.50 -7.29
CA TYR A 315 0.27 -12.40 -8.24
C TYR A 315 1.61 -11.86 -8.72
N ALA A 316 2.53 -11.57 -7.80
CA ALA A 316 3.86 -11.07 -8.13
C ALA A 316 4.64 -12.02 -9.04
N THR A 317 4.45 -13.33 -8.91
CA THR A 317 5.09 -14.36 -9.74
C THR A 317 4.30 -14.75 -11.00
N GLY A 318 3.09 -14.20 -11.20
CA GLY A 318 2.21 -14.55 -12.32
C GLY A 318 1.59 -15.95 -12.24
N ARG A 319 1.68 -16.62 -11.08
CA ARG A 319 1.13 -17.98 -10.86
C ARG A 319 -0.32 -17.90 -10.39
N ILE A 320 -1.18 -17.35 -11.23
CA ILE A 320 -2.56 -17.03 -10.86
C ILE A 320 -3.38 -18.33 -10.72
N PRO A 321 -3.94 -18.62 -9.52
CA PRO A 321 -4.79 -19.77 -9.29
C PRO A 321 -6.19 -19.56 -9.92
N PHE A 322 -7.05 -20.57 -9.82
CA PHE A 322 -8.46 -20.35 -10.14
C PHE A 322 -9.07 -19.36 -9.13
N PRO A 323 -9.77 -18.30 -9.58
CA PRO A 323 -10.36 -17.32 -8.68
C PRO A 323 -11.43 -17.93 -7.77
N GLN A 324 -11.48 -17.48 -6.53
CA GLN A 324 -12.53 -17.86 -5.58
C GLN A 324 -13.63 -16.80 -5.55
N THR A 325 -14.87 -17.19 -5.30
CA THR A 325 -16.01 -16.25 -5.31
C THR A 325 -16.27 -15.66 -3.91
N LEU A 326 -16.97 -14.52 -3.86
CA LEU A 326 -17.51 -13.99 -2.60
C LEU A 326 -18.47 -14.97 -1.93
N HIS A 327 -19.25 -15.72 -2.70
CA HIS A 327 -20.19 -16.70 -2.16
C HIS A 327 -19.46 -17.85 -1.44
N GLU A 328 -18.38 -18.37 -2.03
CA GLU A 328 -17.52 -19.37 -1.38
C GLU A 328 -16.88 -18.83 -0.09
N TYR A 329 -16.51 -17.55 -0.08
CA TYR A 329 -16.03 -16.89 1.12
C TYR A 329 -17.13 -16.78 2.17
N ASP A 330 -18.33 -16.34 1.82
CA ASP A 330 -19.44 -16.17 2.76
C ASP A 330 -19.89 -17.53 3.35
N ASP A 331 -19.74 -18.65 2.62
CA ASP A 331 -20.04 -20.03 3.07
C ASP A 331 -18.86 -20.75 3.77
N ARG A 332 -17.72 -20.08 3.99
CA ARG A 332 -16.45 -20.71 4.43
C ARG A 332 -16.48 -21.47 5.76
N GLY A 333 -17.52 -21.28 6.58
CA GLY A 333 -17.60 -21.84 7.93
C GLY A 333 -16.34 -21.52 8.77
N LEU A 334 -16.06 -22.35 9.78
CA LEU A 334 -14.80 -22.26 10.57
C LEU A 334 -13.64 -23.08 9.98
N ASN A 335 -13.82 -23.61 8.77
CA ASN A 335 -12.79 -24.42 8.12
C ASN A 335 -11.65 -23.53 7.64
N ASP A 336 -10.43 -24.07 7.68
CA ASP A 336 -9.17 -23.36 7.37
C ASP A 336 -8.98 -23.15 5.84
N GLY A 337 -10.06 -22.75 5.15
CA GLY A 337 -10.04 -22.40 3.74
C GLY A 337 -9.02 -21.29 3.50
N SER A 338 -8.06 -21.53 2.60
CA SER A 338 -6.92 -20.66 2.39
C SER A 338 -7.26 -19.43 1.54
N PHE A 339 -8.16 -18.57 2.02
CA PHE A 339 -8.46 -17.31 1.35
C PHE A 339 -7.28 -16.33 1.44
N SER A 340 -7.17 -15.45 0.45
CA SER A 340 -6.09 -14.49 0.33
C SER A 340 -6.18 -13.37 1.35
N SER A 341 -5.10 -12.59 1.51
CA SER A 341 -5.13 -11.39 2.35
C SER A 341 -6.13 -10.36 1.82
N TYR A 342 -6.34 -10.29 0.49
CA TYR A 342 -7.40 -9.49 -0.13
C TYR A 342 -8.80 -9.90 0.31
N ALA A 343 -9.09 -11.20 0.44
CA ALA A 343 -10.41 -11.66 0.88
C ALA A 343 -10.83 -11.02 2.22
N TYR A 344 -9.90 -11.00 3.18
CA TYR A 344 -10.14 -10.43 4.50
C TYR A 344 -10.15 -8.90 4.48
N LEU A 345 -9.40 -8.25 3.58
CA LEU A 345 -9.49 -6.81 3.35
C LEU A 345 -10.84 -6.41 2.75
N ILE A 346 -11.33 -7.17 1.78
CA ILE A 346 -12.64 -6.96 1.17
C ILE A 346 -13.73 -7.11 2.24
N ASP A 347 -13.68 -8.19 3.03
CA ASP A 347 -14.64 -8.43 4.11
C ASP A 347 -14.60 -7.32 5.17
N ALA A 348 -13.42 -6.92 5.63
CA ALA A 348 -13.26 -5.79 6.55
C ALA A 348 -13.89 -4.51 5.98
N THR A 349 -13.74 -4.27 4.68
CA THR A 349 -14.30 -3.10 3.99
C THR A 349 -15.83 -3.18 3.87
N ARG A 350 -16.40 -4.37 3.63
CA ARG A 350 -17.86 -4.60 3.64
C ARG A 350 -18.44 -4.35 5.04
N ILE A 351 -17.71 -4.76 6.09
CA ILE A 351 -18.08 -4.50 7.48
C ILE A 351 -18.06 -2.99 7.76
N LEU A 352 -17.00 -2.29 7.34
CA LEU A 352 -16.92 -0.83 7.45
C LEU A 352 -18.13 -0.14 6.80
N GLY A 353 -18.54 -0.55 5.60
CA GLY A 353 -19.74 -0.01 4.95
C GLY A 353 -21.02 -0.21 5.76
N THR A 354 -21.18 -1.37 6.38
CA THR A 354 -22.30 -1.66 7.29
C THR A 354 -22.24 -0.76 8.53
N THR A 355 -21.05 -0.55 9.10
CA THR A 355 -20.85 0.28 10.30
C THR A 355 -21.05 1.76 10.02
N LEU A 356 -20.60 2.29 8.87
CA LEU A 356 -20.85 3.67 8.48
C LEU A 356 -22.34 3.94 8.31
N ALA A 357 -23.05 3.05 7.60
CA ALA A 357 -24.49 3.18 7.38
C ALA A 357 -25.31 3.15 8.68
N ALA A 358 -24.83 2.41 9.70
CA ALA A 358 -25.41 2.39 11.03
C ALA A 358 -25.32 3.74 11.76
N GLY A 359 -24.26 4.52 11.51
CA GLY A 359 -24.08 5.85 12.10
C GLY A 359 -25.11 6.87 11.62
N ASP A 360 -25.56 6.77 10.37
CA ASP A 360 -26.51 7.69 9.74
C ASP A 360 -27.96 7.43 10.17
N THR A 361 -28.31 6.16 10.27
CA THR A 361 -29.65 5.65 10.65
C THR A 361 -29.85 5.57 12.17
N ALA A 362 -28.84 5.99 12.94
CA ALA A 362 -28.90 6.12 14.41
C ALA A 362 -30.00 7.08 14.90
N ASN A 363 -30.64 7.84 14.02
CA ASN A 363 -31.82 8.65 14.35
C ASN A 363 -33.13 7.84 14.42
N GLU A 364 -33.18 6.60 13.89
CA GLU A 364 -34.42 5.81 13.79
C GLU A 364 -34.39 4.48 14.56
N SER A 365 -33.23 3.80 14.67
CA SER A 365 -33.04 2.62 15.56
C SER A 365 -31.56 2.28 15.81
N PRO A 366 -30.82 3.07 16.60
CA PRO A 366 -29.37 2.94 16.74
C PRO A 366 -28.90 1.60 17.34
N TYR A 367 -29.71 0.95 18.17
CA TYR A 367 -29.26 -0.21 18.94
C TYR A 367 -29.08 -1.49 18.10
N SER A 368 -29.98 -1.76 17.14
CA SER A 368 -29.91 -2.98 16.32
C SER A 368 -28.74 -2.96 15.34
N LEU A 369 -28.44 -1.77 14.81
CA LEU A 369 -27.37 -1.56 13.84
C LEU A 369 -25.98 -1.56 14.49
N VAL A 370 -25.84 -0.93 15.65
CA VAL A 370 -24.61 -1.03 16.46
C VAL A 370 -24.34 -2.48 16.85
N LYS A 371 -25.37 -3.22 17.31
CA LYS A 371 -25.23 -4.64 17.64
C LYS A 371 -24.84 -5.50 16.42
N ASN A 372 -25.37 -5.18 15.24
CA ASN A 372 -25.00 -5.85 13.99
C ASN A 372 -23.53 -5.58 13.64
N ALA A 373 -23.09 -4.32 13.72
CA ALA A 373 -21.70 -3.94 13.50
C ALA A 373 -20.75 -4.65 14.48
N GLU A 374 -21.06 -4.66 15.78
CA GLU A 374 -20.28 -5.39 16.79
C GLU A 374 -20.18 -6.89 16.48
N ALA A 375 -21.30 -7.52 16.11
CA ALA A 375 -21.33 -8.93 15.74
C ALA A 375 -20.45 -9.24 14.52
N ASN A 376 -20.46 -8.37 13.52
CA ASN A 376 -19.63 -8.51 12.32
C ASN A 376 -18.14 -8.34 12.66
N LEU A 377 -17.78 -7.35 13.48
CA LEU A 377 -16.40 -7.14 13.96
C LEU A 377 -15.86 -8.37 14.70
N MET A 378 -16.65 -8.91 15.64
CA MET A 378 -16.28 -10.12 16.36
C MET A 378 -16.15 -11.33 15.44
N SER A 379 -17.09 -11.49 14.50
CA SER A 379 -17.11 -12.60 13.55
C SER A 379 -15.87 -12.60 12.66
N TRP A 380 -15.45 -11.44 12.15
CA TRP A 380 -14.26 -11.33 11.31
C TRP A 380 -13.00 -11.84 12.01
N HIS A 381 -12.79 -11.47 13.28
CA HIS A 381 -11.67 -11.98 14.07
C HIS A 381 -11.76 -13.48 14.34
N LEU A 382 -12.97 -14.01 14.49
CA LEU A 382 -13.24 -15.43 14.74
C LEU A 382 -12.94 -16.30 13.51
N TYR A 383 -13.31 -15.81 12.33
CA TYR A 383 -13.07 -16.46 11.04
C TYR A 383 -11.64 -16.29 10.50
N LEU A 384 -10.81 -15.47 11.15
CA LEU A 384 -9.43 -15.27 10.73
C LEU A 384 -8.57 -16.51 11.04
N PRO A 385 -7.98 -17.16 10.01
CA PRO A 385 -7.08 -18.29 10.18
C PRO A 385 -5.91 -17.93 11.10
N GLN A 386 -5.38 -18.91 11.84
CA GLN A 386 -4.25 -18.66 12.76
C GLN A 386 -3.07 -17.96 12.06
N ARG A 387 -2.80 -18.30 10.80
CA ARG A 387 -1.72 -17.72 9.99
C ARG A 387 -1.93 -16.25 9.58
N LYS A 388 -3.16 -15.72 9.69
CA LYS A 388 -3.52 -14.33 9.33
C LYS A 388 -3.93 -13.46 10.53
N ARG A 389 -3.87 -14.00 11.75
CA ARG A 389 -4.09 -13.23 12.99
C ARG A 389 -3.03 -12.18 13.25
N ASP A 390 -1.81 -12.42 12.78
CA ASP A 390 -0.71 -11.47 12.83
C ASP A 390 -0.31 -11.13 11.39
N PRO A 391 -0.33 -9.85 10.98
CA PRO A 391 0.16 -9.45 9.67
C PRO A 391 1.69 -9.60 9.53
N VAL A 392 2.43 -9.79 10.62
CA VAL A 392 3.88 -10.04 10.57
C VAL A 392 4.15 -11.51 10.25
N ARG A 393 4.80 -11.75 9.11
CA ARG A 393 5.21 -13.08 8.67
C ARG A 393 6.38 -13.61 9.52
N ARG A 394 6.59 -14.92 9.46
CA ARG A 394 7.65 -15.62 10.25
C ARG A 394 9.07 -15.15 9.96
N ASP A 395 9.30 -14.63 8.76
CA ASP A 395 10.59 -14.06 8.32
C ASP A 395 10.81 -12.61 8.78
N GLY A 396 9.80 -12.00 9.45
CA GLY A 396 9.83 -10.62 9.92
C GLY A 396 9.36 -9.60 8.87
N THR A 397 8.96 -10.04 7.68
CA THR A 397 8.27 -9.17 6.71
C THR A 397 6.81 -8.97 7.12
N ILE A 398 6.16 -7.94 6.57
CA ILE A 398 4.76 -7.65 6.83
C ILE A 398 3.95 -8.09 5.62
N ASP A 399 2.78 -8.64 5.85
CA ASP A 399 1.73 -8.76 4.85
C ASP A 399 0.95 -7.45 4.79
N GLU A 400 1.28 -6.58 3.85
CA GLU A 400 0.77 -5.21 3.80
C GLU A 400 -0.74 -5.15 3.49
N VAL A 401 -1.26 -6.09 2.70
CA VAL A 401 -2.70 -6.19 2.40
C VAL A 401 -3.47 -6.64 3.64
N LEU A 402 -2.97 -7.65 4.34
CA LEU A 402 -3.58 -8.10 5.59
C LEU A 402 -3.47 -7.03 6.68
N PHE A 403 -2.35 -6.31 6.73
CA PHE A 403 -2.18 -5.18 7.63
C PHE A 403 -3.24 -4.10 7.37
N LYS A 404 -3.52 -3.75 6.11
CA LYS A 404 -4.64 -2.87 5.74
C LYS A 404 -5.98 -3.41 6.25
N ALA A 405 -6.23 -4.72 6.13
CA ALA A 405 -7.45 -5.34 6.62
C ALA A 405 -7.61 -5.15 8.14
N HIS A 406 -6.57 -5.45 8.92
CA HIS A 406 -6.55 -5.20 10.36
C HIS A 406 -6.72 -3.72 10.70
N MET A 407 -6.16 -2.80 9.90
CA MET A 407 -6.36 -1.37 10.11
C MET A 407 -7.82 -0.98 9.96
N VAL A 408 -8.47 -1.38 8.86
CA VAL A 408 -9.90 -1.12 8.62
C VAL A 408 -10.76 -1.58 9.80
N MET A 409 -10.44 -2.74 10.38
CA MET A 409 -11.17 -3.30 11.52
C MET A 409 -10.94 -2.59 12.86
N ASN A 410 -9.84 -1.83 13.00
CA ASN A 410 -9.45 -1.17 14.24
C ASN A 410 -9.62 0.36 14.19
N THR A 411 -9.97 0.93 13.04
CA THR A 411 -10.42 2.32 12.86
C THR A 411 -11.91 2.44 13.09
#